data_AF-A0AAU5YTS7-F1
#
_entry.id   AF-A0AAU5YTS7-F1
#
_cell.length_a   1.000
_cell.length_b   1.000
_cell.length_c   1.000
_cell.angle_alpha   90.00
_cell.angle_beta   90.00
_cell.angle_gamma   90.00
#
_symmetry.space_group_name_H-M   'P 1'
#
loop_
_entity.id
_entity.type
_entity.pdbx_description
1 polymer ?
#
loop_
_entity_poly.entity_id
_entity_poly.type
_entity_poly.pdbx_seq_one_letter_code
_entity_poly.pdbx_strand_id
1 'polypeptide(L)'
;MLRTTRRIARTIGAVALPLLLLPACSGERTATTDVSVAKVAGSWKGPDGERVSLTSDHAFTSAGLDSPKLKDTHCAGGEDSGTWGFYVPDGDDGEAVSDTAGSGDWIGLSFKSDATQEFPCSVQLAVVDGGRTLCATDDPDLPCGLDVRFTRAS
;
A
#
# COMPACT_ATOMS: atom_id res chain seq x y z
N MET A 1 19.15 -16.92 -82.15
CA MET A 1 20.60 -16.79 -81.92
C MET A 1 20.86 -16.74 -80.42
N LEU A 2 21.61 -17.71 -79.88
CA LEU A 2 22.04 -17.75 -78.48
C LEU A 2 22.94 -16.56 -78.16
N ARG A 3 22.77 -15.92 -76.99
CA ARG A 3 23.89 -15.52 -76.12
C ARG A 3 23.51 -15.58 -74.65
N THR A 4 24.13 -16.53 -73.98
CA THR A 4 24.23 -16.77 -72.54
C THR A 4 25.08 -15.68 -71.87
N THR A 5 24.69 -15.18 -70.69
CA THR A 5 25.67 -14.83 -69.64
C THR A 5 25.02 -14.77 -68.25
N ARG A 6 25.47 -15.67 -67.37
CA ARG A 6 25.27 -15.65 -65.91
C ARG A 6 26.11 -14.53 -65.26
N ARG A 7 25.58 -13.87 -64.22
CA ARG A 7 26.33 -13.35 -63.05
C ARG A 7 25.42 -13.45 -61.82
N ILE A 8 25.60 -14.45 -60.97
CA ILE A 8 26.38 -14.44 -59.71
C ILE A 8 25.71 -13.59 -58.60
N ALA A 9 25.02 -14.34 -57.75
CA ALA A 9 24.78 -14.22 -56.31
C ALA A 9 25.27 -12.98 -55.55
N ARG A 10 24.36 -12.47 -54.70
CA ARG A 10 24.69 -12.10 -53.31
C ARG A 10 23.43 -12.27 -52.44
N THR A 11 23.32 -13.43 -51.82
CA THR A 11 22.35 -13.73 -50.77
C THR A 11 22.80 -13.00 -49.51
N ILE A 12 22.11 -11.93 -49.11
CA ILE A 12 22.30 -11.32 -47.79
C ILE A 12 21.33 -12.06 -46.86
N GLY A 13 21.86 -13.05 -46.15
CA GLY A 13 21.16 -13.70 -45.05
C GLY A 13 21.04 -12.74 -43.88
N ALA A 14 19.85 -12.19 -43.66
CA ALA A 14 19.52 -11.49 -42.43
C ALA A 14 19.31 -12.53 -41.32
N VAL A 15 20.26 -12.64 -40.41
CA VAL A 15 20.11 -13.41 -39.17
C VAL A 15 19.12 -12.66 -38.28
N ALA A 16 17.86 -13.09 -38.28
CA ALA A 16 16.87 -12.62 -37.32
C ALA A 16 17.21 -13.22 -35.95
N LEU A 17 17.81 -12.42 -35.06
CA LEU A 17 17.84 -12.75 -33.63
C LEU A 17 16.39 -12.70 -33.11
N PRO A 18 15.83 -13.78 -32.55
CA PRO A 18 14.60 -13.68 -31.81
C PRO A 18 14.92 -12.96 -30.49
N LEU A 19 14.51 -11.69 -30.38
CA LEU A 19 14.43 -11.01 -29.10
C LEU A 19 13.45 -11.79 -28.23
N LEU A 20 14.01 -12.59 -27.32
CA LEU A 20 13.30 -13.24 -26.23
C LEU A 20 12.67 -12.14 -25.35
N LEU A 21 11.41 -11.83 -25.62
CA LEU A 21 10.55 -11.05 -24.73
C LEU A 21 10.31 -11.94 -23.50
N LEU A 22 11.19 -11.84 -22.51
CA LEU A 22 10.91 -12.35 -21.18
C LEU A 22 9.65 -11.61 -20.69
N PRO A 23 8.56 -12.31 -20.31
CA PRO A 23 7.49 -11.66 -19.59
C PRO A 23 8.12 -11.15 -18.29
N ALA A 24 8.27 -9.84 -18.18
CA ALA A 24 8.53 -9.22 -16.89
C ALA A 24 7.39 -9.70 -16.00
N CYS A 25 7.72 -10.44 -14.94
CA CYS A 25 6.79 -10.69 -13.84
C CYS A 25 6.53 -9.34 -13.18
N SER A 26 5.69 -8.52 -13.80
CA SER A 26 5.04 -7.38 -13.17
C SER A 26 4.02 -8.00 -12.23
N GLY A 27 4.47 -8.40 -11.04
CA GLY A 27 3.55 -8.59 -9.92
C GLY A 27 2.74 -7.30 -9.83
N GLU A 28 1.43 -7.42 -10.00
CA GLU A 28 0.51 -6.30 -10.05
C GLU A 28 0.59 -5.59 -8.70
N ARG A 29 1.37 -4.51 -8.61
CA ARG A 29 1.46 -3.71 -7.40
C ARG A 29 0.09 -3.10 -7.16
N THR A 30 -0.48 -3.35 -5.99
CA THR A 30 -1.74 -2.71 -5.59
C THR A 30 -1.53 -1.21 -5.62
N ALA A 31 -2.27 -0.50 -6.47
CA ALA A 31 -2.20 0.96 -6.54
C ALA A 31 -2.92 1.59 -5.35
N THR A 32 -2.29 2.60 -4.75
CA THR A 32 -2.92 3.45 -3.74
C THR A 32 -3.89 4.44 -4.39
N THR A 33 -4.75 5.07 -3.58
CA THR A 33 -5.75 6.03 -4.05
C THR A 33 -5.78 7.25 -3.13
N ASP A 34 -5.52 8.44 -3.69
CA ASP A 34 -5.72 9.70 -2.97
C ASP A 34 -7.21 9.94 -2.67
N VAL A 35 -7.53 10.19 -1.41
CA VAL A 35 -8.88 10.40 -0.93
C VAL A 35 -8.95 11.48 0.14
N SER A 36 -10.08 12.18 0.22
CA SER A 36 -10.33 13.17 1.28
C SER A 36 -10.53 12.52 2.67
N VAL A 37 -10.34 13.30 3.73
CA VAL A 37 -10.70 12.92 5.12
C VAL A 37 -12.12 12.35 5.22
N ALA A 38 -13.11 13.02 4.61
CA ALA A 38 -14.51 12.59 4.64
C ALA A 38 -14.73 11.19 4.02
N LYS A 39 -13.90 10.82 3.04
CA LYS A 39 -13.98 9.52 2.36
C LYS A 39 -13.37 8.39 3.21
N VAL A 40 -12.42 8.71 4.09
CA VAL A 40 -11.75 7.76 4.99
C VAL A 40 -12.49 7.62 6.33
N ALA A 41 -13.03 8.72 6.86
CA ALA A 41 -13.71 8.72 8.15
C ALA A 41 -14.85 7.68 8.21
N GLY A 42 -15.00 7.04 9.36
CA GLY A 42 -15.96 5.99 9.67
C GLY A 42 -15.29 4.73 10.23
N SER A 43 -16.09 3.68 10.38
CA SER A 43 -15.64 2.42 10.97
C SER A 43 -15.22 1.41 9.90
N TRP A 44 -14.15 0.69 10.22
CA TRP A 44 -13.47 -0.25 9.36
C TRP A 44 -13.25 -1.57 10.10
N LYS A 45 -13.42 -2.69 9.41
CA LYS A 45 -13.32 -4.04 9.96
C LYS A 45 -12.39 -4.91 9.12
N GLY A 46 -11.44 -5.57 9.77
CA GLY A 46 -10.56 -6.56 9.20
C GLY A 46 -11.18 -7.98 9.19
N PRO A 47 -10.54 -8.92 8.48
CA PRO A 47 -11.07 -10.28 8.30
C PRO A 47 -11.11 -11.10 9.59
N ASP A 48 -10.19 -10.86 10.53
CA ASP A 48 -10.00 -11.67 11.74
C ASP A 48 -10.56 -10.99 13.00
N GLY A 49 -11.38 -9.95 12.82
CA GLY A 49 -12.07 -9.25 13.90
C GLY A 49 -11.43 -7.91 14.30
N GLU A 50 -10.37 -7.50 13.60
CA GLU A 50 -9.73 -6.21 13.78
C GLU A 50 -10.72 -5.08 13.51
N ARG A 51 -10.61 -4.00 14.26
CA ARG A 51 -11.46 -2.82 14.10
C ARG A 51 -10.62 -1.57 14.18
N VAL A 52 -10.93 -0.62 13.30
CA VAL A 52 -10.39 0.74 13.32
C VAL A 52 -11.54 1.70 13.06
N SER A 53 -11.69 2.74 13.86
CA SER A 53 -12.63 3.83 13.60
C SER A 53 -11.86 5.13 13.49
N LEU A 54 -12.06 5.84 12.38
CA LEU A 54 -11.38 7.10 12.07
C LEU A 54 -12.42 8.21 12.06
N THR A 55 -12.22 9.27 12.83
CA THR A 55 -13.11 10.43 12.84
C THR A 55 -12.55 11.56 11.97
N SER A 56 -13.42 12.46 11.49
CA SER A 56 -13.00 13.57 10.61
C SER A 56 -12.17 14.65 11.32
N ASP A 57 -12.12 14.64 12.64
CA ASP A 57 -11.26 15.46 13.48
C ASP A 57 -9.96 14.74 13.87
N HIS A 58 -9.53 13.76 13.06
CA HIS A 58 -8.23 13.10 13.17
C HIS A 58 -8.02 12.30 14.47
N ALA A 59 -9.09 11.91 15.18
CA ALA A 59 -9.03 10.93 16.26
C ALA A 59 -9.28 9.51 15.73
N PHE A 60 -8.67 8.51 16.37
CA PHE A 60 -9.00 7.12 16.08
C PHE A 60 -9.18 6.27 17.33
N THR A 61 -9.90 5.17 17.15
CA THR A 61 -9.91 4.02 18.07
C THR A 61 -9.63 2.74 17.30
N SER A 62 -9.04 1.76 17.97
CA SER A 62 -8.78 0.44 17.40
C SER A 62 -9.05 -0.67 18.41
N ALA A 63 -9.20 -1.90 17.91
CA ALA A 63 -9.24 -3.11 18.71
C ALA A 63 -8.83 -4.33 17.87
N GLY A 64 -8.26 -5.36 18.51
CA GLY A 64 -7.90 -6.62 17.89
C GLY A 64 -6.73 -6.53 16.91
N LEU A 65 -5.80 -5.57 17.10
CA LEU A 65 -4.65 -5.41 16.19
C LEU A 65 -3.52 -6.44 16.44
N ASP A 66 -3.79 -7.47 17.23
CA ASP A 66 -2.89 -8.60 17.54
C ASP A 66 -3.24 -9.86 16.73
N SER A 67 -4.00 -9.74 15.64
CA SER A 67 -4.35 -10.88 14.80
C SER A 67 -3.09 -11.59 14.26
N PRO A 68 -3.18 -12.87 13.84
CA PRO A 68 -2.00 -13.62 13.39
C PRO A 68 -1.19 -12.96 12.28
N LYS A 69 -1.83 -12.11 11.45
CA LYS A 69 -1.19 -11.35 10.37
C LYS A 69 -0.58 -10.02 10.83
N LEU A 70 -0.99 -9.50 11.99
CA LEU A 70 -0.49 -8.26 12.58
C LEU A 70 0.42 -8.48 13.79
N LYS A 71 0.60 -9.72 14.25
CA LYS A 71 1.40 -10.04 15.45
C LYS A 71 2.81 -9.40 15.47
N ASP A 72 3.43 -9.24 14.30
CA ASP A 72 4.80 -8.71 14.16
C ASP A 72 4.82 -7.17 14.13
N THR A 73 3.66 -6.51 14.15
CA THR A 73 3.50 -5.04 14.28
C THR A 73 3.55 -4.56 15.72
N HIS A 74 3.58 -5.48 16.70
CA HIS A 74 3.60 -5.20 18.14
C HIS A 74 2.38 -4.44 18.68
N CYS A 75 1.30 -4.35 17.90
CA CYS A 75 0.07 -3.71 18.32
C CYS A 75 -0.72 -4.59 19.30
N ALA A 76 -1.40 -3.95 20.26
CA ALA A 76 -2.19 -4.66 21.26
C ALA A 76 -3.54 -5.13 20.69
N GLY A 77 -4.04 -6.26 21.22
CA GLY A 77 -5.38 -6.76 20.90
C GLY A 77 -6.53 -6.04 21.62
N GLY A 78 -6.21 -5.36 22.72
CA GLY A 78 -7.16 -4.56 23.48
C GLY A 78 -7.66 -3.34 22.72
N GLU A 79 -8.53 -2.57 23.36
CA GLU A 79 -8.93 -1.26 22.83
C GLU A 79 -7.79 -0.26 22.98
N ASP A 80 -7.55 0.53 21.93
CA ASP A 80 -6.58 1.62 21.93
C ASP A 80 -7.13 2.86 21.21
N SER A 81 -6.47 4.00 21.38
CA SER A 81 -6.86 5.27 20.78
C SER A 81 -5.67 6.20 20.54
N GLY A 82 -5.87 7.15 19.64
CA GLY A 82 -4.85 8.15 19.34
C GLY A 82 -5.30 9.13 18.28
N THR A 83 -4.33 9.67 17.55
CA THR A 83 -4.58 10.53 16.39
C THR A 83 -4.17 9.84 15.10
N TRP A 84 -4.76 10.25 13.98
CA TRP A 84 -4.41 9.77 12.66
C TRP A 84 -4.26 10.92 11.69
N GLY A 85 -3.53 10.71 10.60
CA GLY A 85 -3.35 11.71 9.55
C GLY A 85 -2.89 11.08 8.26
N PHE A 86 -2.84 11.87 7.20
CA PHE A 86 -2.20 11.43 5.96
C PHE A 86 -0.69 11.64 6.05
N TYR A 87 0.07 10.74 5.44
CA TYR A 87 1.48 11.02 5.18
C TYR A 87 1.58 12.15 4.16
N VAL A 88 2.41 13.15 4.48
CA VAL A 88 2.73 14.28 3.60
C VAL A 88 4.23 14.49 3.57
N PRO A 89 4.79 15.05 2.49
CA PRO A 89 6.20 15.42 2.45
C PRO A 89 6.56 16.38 3.60
N ASP A 90 7.66 16.09 4.30
CA ASP A 90 8.22 16.91 5.36
C ASP A 90 9.64 17.36 4.99
N GLY A 91 9.71 18.45 4.21
CA GLY A 91 10.98 19.01 3.73
C GLY A 91 11.77 18.02 2.88
N ASP A 92 13.08 17.99 3.10
CA ASP A 92 14.02 17.05 2.44
C ASP A 92 14.16 15.72 3.22
N ASP A 93 13.55 15.62 4.40
CA ASP A 93 13.82 14.58 5.40
C ASP A 93 12.84 13.39 5.34
N GLY A 94 11.86 13.42 4.43
CA GLY A 94 10.97 12.29 4.15
C GLY A 94 9.48 12.65 4.23
N GLU A 95 8.69 11.77 4.83
CA GLU A 95 7.25 11.95 5.00
C GLU A 95 6.89 11.96 6.50
N ALA A 96 5.94 12.80 6.86
CA ALA A 96 5.40 12.89 8.22
C ALA A 96 3.87 12.74 8.20
N VAL A 97 3.32 12.25 9.30
CA VAL A 97 1.87 12.17 9.48
C VAL A 97 1.33 13.56 9.81
N SER A 98 0.45 14.08 8.96
CA SER A 98 -0.22 15.37 9.16
C SER A 98 -1.71 15.19 9.45
N ASP A 99 -2.13 15.68 10.61
CA ASP A 99 -3.53 15.78 11.04
C ASP A 99 -4.25 17.02 10.48
N THR A 100 -3.58 17.81 9.65
CA THR A 100 -4.15 18.96 8.94
C THR A 100 -4.32 18.72 7.44
N ALA A 101 -3.77 17.61 6.93
CA ALA A 101 -3.91 17.22 5.54
C ALA A 101 -5.37 16.86 5.20
N GLY A 102 -5.93 17.53 4.19
CA GLY A 102 -7.33 17.30 3.77
C GLY A 102 -7.53 16.05 2.91
N SER A 103 -6.46 15.49 2.34
CA SER A 103 -6.45 14.29 1.53
C SER A 103 -5.08 13.59 1.56
N GLY A 104 -5.06 12.33 1.13
CA GLY A 104 -3.87 11.54 0.90
C GLY A 104 -4.23 10.09 0.59
N ASP A 105 -3.23 9.27 0.33
CA ASP A 105 -3.37 7.86 -0.05
C ASP A 105 -2.72 6.88 0.95
N TRP A 106 -1.97 7.41 1.92
CA TRP A 106 -1.38 6.70 3.04
C TRP A 106 -1.79 7.32 4.36
N ILE A 107 -2.18 6.49 5.32
CA ILE A 107 -2.65 6.90 6.64
C ILE A 107 -1.70 6.37 7.70
N GLY A 108 -1.21 7.27 8.56
CA GLY A 108 -0.46 6.93 9.75
C GLY A 108 -1.34 6.99 11.00
N LEU A 109 -1.11 6.08 11.93
CA LEU A 109 -1.75 6.04 13.24
C LEU A 109 -0.72 6.39 14.32
N SER A 110 -1.05 7.36 15.17
CA SER A 110 -0.25 7.77 16.32
C SER A 110 -0.97 7.37 17.60
N PHE A 111 -0.59 6.23 18.15
CA PHE A 111 -1.16 5.67 19.38
C PHE A 111 -0.77 6.53 20.60
N LYS A 112 -1.67 6.66 21.57
CA LYS A 112 -1.29 7.25 22.87
C LYS A 112 -0.28 6.32 23.51
N SER A 113 0.91 6.83 23.81
CA SER A 113 2.01 6.02 24.34
C SER A 113 1.58 5.25 25.59
N ASP A 114 1.66 3.92 25.54
CA ASP A 114 1.55 3.06 26.72
C ASP A 114 2.95 2.76 27.23
N ALA A 115 3.27 3.21 28.44
CA ALA A 115 4.57 2.98 29.08
C ALA A 115 4.86 1.49 29.35
N THR A 116 3.90 0.58 29.13
CA THR A 116 4.04 -0.85 29.33
C THR A 116 4.40 -1.64 28.06
N GLN A 117 4.37 -1.01 26.88
CA GLN A 117 4.76 -1.67 25.63
C GLN A 117 6.28 -1.72 25.46
N GLU A 118 6.83 -2.91 25.24
CA GLU A 118 8.27 -3.11 24.99
C GLU A 118 8.71 -2.53 23.64
N PHE A 119 7.82 -2.57 22.63
CA PHE A 119 8.02 -2.04 21.30
C PHE A 119 6.83 -1.16 20.90
N PRO A 120 7.05 -0.05 20.17
CA PRO A 120 5.96 0.76 19.65
C PRO A 120 5.17 -0.02 18.58
N CYS A 121 3.84 0.03 18.66
CA CYS A 121 2.96 -0.45 17.59
C CYS A 121 3.31 0.24 16.25
N SER A 122 3.56 -0.56 15.23
CA SER A 122 4.09 -0.17 13.92
C SER A 122 3.18 -0.69 12.81
N VAL A 123 2.07 0.00 12.54
CA VAL A 123 1.15 -0.32 11.45
C VAL A 123 0.73 0.94 10.69
N GLN A 124 0.80 0.87 9.37
CA GLN A 124 0.35 1.91 8.45
C GLN A 124 -0.83 1.39 7.61
N LEU A 125 -1.65 2.30 7.09
CA LEU A 125 -2.81 1.96 6.28
C LEU A 125 -2.71 2.60 4.89
N ALA A 126 -2.53 1.79 3.86
CA ALA A 126 -2.63 2.22 2.48
C ALA A 126 -4.10 2.28 2.04
N VAL A 127 -4.51 3.38 1.42
CA VAL A 127 -5.86 3.51 0.83
C VAL A 127 -5.85 2.87 -0.54
N VAL A 128 -6.70 1.85 -0.75
CA VAL A 128 -6.76 1.11 -2.02
C VAL A 128 -8.20 0.94 -2.51
N ASP A 129 -8.37 0.32 -3.67
CA ASP A 129 -9.66 0.04 -4.31
C ASP A 129 -10.56 1.28 -4.46
N GLY A 130 -9.99 2.45 -4.78
CA GLY A 130 -10.77 3.68 -4.91
C GLY A 130 -11.29 4.22 -3.57
N GLY A 131 -10.58 3.96 -2.47
CA GLY A 131 -10.98 4.40 -1.13
C GLY A 131 -12.05 3.55 -0.47
N ARG A 132 -12.21 2.29 -0.91
CA ARG A 132 -13.17 1.34 -0.31
C ARG A 132 -12.52 0.36 0.65
N THR A 133 -11.19 0.32 0.68
CA THR A 133 -10.40 -0.60 1.49
C THR A 133 -9.22 0.17 2.09
N LEU A 134 -8.92 -0.09 3.36
CA LEU A 134 -7.65 0.28 3.98
C LEU A 134 -6.81 -0.98 4.15
N CYS A 135 -5.60 -0.97 3.64
CA CYS A 135 -4.69 -2.12 3.68
C CYS A 135 -3.60 -1.92 4.71
N ALA A 136 -3.48 -2.84 5.67
CA ALA A 136 -2.39 -2.81 6.61
C ALA A 136 -1.06 -3.11 5.91
N THR A 137 -0.03 -2.37 6.29
CA THR A 137 1.36 -2.66 5.94
C THR A 137 2.31 -2.09 6.98
N ASP A 138 3.48 -2.69 7.08
CA ASP A 138 4.66 -2.24 7.79
C ASP A 138 5.77 -1.76 6.81
N ASP A 139 5.55 -1.95 5.50
CA ASP A 139 6.44 -1.56 4.41
C ASP A 139 5.72 -0.54 3.47
N PRO A 140 6.23 0.70 3.36
CA PRO A 140 5.64 1.73 2.49
C PRO A 140 5.78 1.42 0.99
N ASP A 141 6.67 0.51 0.59
CA ASP A 141 6.83 0.09 -0.81
C ASP A 141 5.87 -1.04 -1.21
N LEU A 142 5.19 -1.66 -0.23
CA LEU A 142 4.29 -2.80 -0.42
C LEU A 142 2.89 -2.50 0.15
N PRO A 143 2.03 -1.80 -0.60
CA PRO A 143 0.63 -1.65 -0.22
C PRO A 143 -0.01 -3.03 0.02
N CYS A 144 -0.64 -3.19 1.19
CA CYS A 144 -1.20 -4.46 1.68
C CYS A 144 -0.16 -5.54 2.05
N GLY A 145 1.06 -5.18 2.41
CA GLY A 145 2.14 -6.11 2.76
C GLY A 145 1.78 -7.12 3.88
N LEU A 146 0.89 -6.74 4.79
CA LEU A 146 0.44 -7.59 5.90
C LEU A 146 -0.80 -8.44 5.56
N ASP A 147 -1.33 -8.36 4.33
CA ASP A 147 -2.52 -9.11 3.87
C ASP A 147 -3.76 -8.95 4.79
N VAL A 148 -3.90 -7.78 5.43
CA VAL A 148 -5.07 -7.37 6.20
C VAL A 148 -5.76 -6.23 5.47
N ARG A 149 -6.96 -6.51 4.95
CA ARG A 149 -7.79 -5.56 4.21
C ARG A 149 -8.98 -5.17 5.06
N PHE A 150 -8.95 -3.96 5.60
CA PHE A 150 -10.09 -3.40 6.30
C PHE A 150 -11.12 -2.88 5.31
N THR A 151 -12.38 -3.27 5.51
CA THR A 151 -13.52 -2.79 4.71
C THR A 151 -14.50 -2.05 5.62
N ARG A 152 -15.42 -1.28 5.03
CA ARG A 152 -16.41 -0.55 5.82
C ARG A 152 -17.21 -1.50 6.70
N ALA A 153 -17.29 -1.18 7.99
CA ALA A 153 -18.23 -1.85 8.89
C ALA A 153 -19.65 -1.44 8.47
N SER A 154 -20.47 -2.43 8.14
CA SER A 154 -21.89 -2.29 7.82
C SER A 154 -22.73 -2.00 9.05
#